data_AF-A0A0U5NMT6-F1
#
_entry.id   AF-A0A0U5NMT6-F1
#
_cell.length_a   1.000
_cell.length_b   1.000
_cell.length_c   1.000
_cell.angle_alpha   90.00
_cell.angle_beta   90.00
_cell.angle_gamma   90.00
#
_symmetry.space_group_name_H-M   'P 1'
#
loop_
_entity.id
_entity.type
_entity.pdbx_description
1 polymer ?
#
loop_
_entity_poly.entity_id
_entity_poly.type
_entity_poly.pdbx_seq_one_letter_code
_entity_poly.pdbx_strand_id
1 'polypeptide(L)' 'MAIRWALTVLAIIIFSWISAKIIRDEDLPGEMLAKPGLHINKDACMGCTLCAKNYPTLFIMQGKKAVVKAYDRL' A
#
# COMPACT_ATOMS: atom_id res chain seq x y z
N MET A 1 22.37 -13.54 31.78
CA MET A 1 21.66 -12.22 31.73
C MET A 1 22.25 -11.31 30.65
N ALA A 2 23.52 -10.89 30.76
CA ALA A 2 24.15 -9.96 29.80
C ALA A 2 24.32 -10.51 28.36
N ILE A 3 24.64 -11.80 28.20
CA ILE A 3 24.82 -12.42 26.87
C ILE A 3 23.52 -12.43 26.07
N ARG A 4 22.38 -12.73 26.71
CA ARG A 4 21.08 -12.68 26.03
C ARG A 4 20.74 -11.26 25.59
N TRP A 5 21.01 -10.27 26.43
CA TRP A 5 20.79 -8.86 26.10
C TRP A 5 21.64 -8.42 24.89
N ALA A 6 22.92 -8.79 24.85
CA ALA A 6 23.79 -8.49 23.72
C ALA A 6 23.31 -9.16 22.40
N LEU A 7 22.89 -10.43 22.47
CA LEU A 7 22.33 -11.15 21.32
C LEU A 7 21.05 -10.49 20.79
N THR A 8 20.17 -10.03 21.67
CA THR A 8 18.93 -9.34 21.26
C THR A 8 19.19 -7.98 20.62
N VAL A 9 20.14 -7.20 21.16
CA VAL A 9 20.52 -5.91 20.59
C VAL A 9 21.10 -6.10 19.18
N LEU A 10 21.99 -7.07 19.02
CA LEU A 10 22.56 -7.39 17.71
C LEU A 10 21.48 -7.84 16.71
N ALA A 11 20.54 -8.68 17.14
CA ALA A 11 19.44 -9.12 16.30
C ALA A 11 18.54 -7.96 15.84
N ILE A 12 18.21 -7.01 16.73
CA ILE A 12 17.41 -5.82 16.38
C ILE A 12 18.14 -4.97 15.33
N ILE A 13 19.44 -4.75 15.51
CA ILE A 13 20.26 -3.98 14.55
C ILE A 13 20.27 -4.66 13.19
N ILE A 14 20.46 -5.98 13.14
CA ILE A 14 20.46 -6.77 11.90
C ILE A 14 19.10 -6.68 11.21
N PHE A 15 18.00 -6.88 11.94
CA PHE A 15 16.65 -6.77 11.38
C PHE A 15 16.36 -5.36 10.86
N SER A 16 16.78 -4.31 11.58
CA SER A 16 16.63 -2.93 11.12
C SER A 16 17.38 -2.68 9.80
N TRP A 17 18.58 -3.23 9.67
CA TRP A 17 19.38 -3.14 8.44
C TRP A 17 18.74 -3.91 7.28
N ILE A 18 18.23 -5.11 7.55
CA ILE A 18 17.52 -5.92 6.56
C ILE A 18 16.23 -5.21 6.12
N SER A 19 15.45 -4.68 7.05
CA SER A 19 14.24 -3.90 6.76
C SER A 19 14.55 -2.69 5.88
N ALA A 20 15.63 -1.95 6.15
CA ALA A 20 16.05 -0.83 5.31
C ALA A 20 16.52 -1.25 3.91
N LYS A 21 16.98 -2.49 3.72
CA LYS A 21 17.43 -3.02 2.42
C LYS A 21 16.34 -3.72 1.63
N ILE A 22 15.36 -4.32 2.32
CA ILE A 22 14.25 -5.08 1.72
C ILE A 22 13.07 -4.18 1.37
N ILE A 23 12.84 -3.11 2.14
CA ILE A 23 11.97 -2.00 1.74
C ILE A 23 12.82 -1.16 0.80
N ARG A 24 12.91 -1.58 -0.46
CA ARG A 24 13.48 -0.72 -1.49
C ARG A 24 12.48 0.40 -1.74
N ASP A 25 12.96 1.64 -1.79
CA ASP A 25 12.20 2.82 -2.22
C ASP A 25 11.58 2.67 -3.63
N GLU A 26 11.91 1.58 -4.34
CA GLU A 26 11.34 1.11 -5.60
C GLU A 26 9.88 0.62 -5.45
N ASP A 27 9.48 0.11 -4.27
CA ASP A 27 8.10 -0.27 -3.93
C ASP A 27 7.31 0.88 -3.27
N LEU A 28 8.00 1.93 -2.83
CA LEU A 28 7.32 3.20 -2.60
C LEU A 28 6.92 3.71 -3.98
N PRO A 29 5.62 4.01 -4.22
CA PRO A 29 5.22 4.59 -5.48
C PRO A 29 6.02 5.88 -5.65
N GLY A 30 7.06 5.81 -6.49
CA GLY A 30 7.80 6.97 -6.94
C GLY A 30 6.80 8.04 -7.31
N GLU A 31 7.17 9.28 -7.04
CA GLU A 31 6.35 10.51 -7.00
C GLU A 31 5.60 10.85 -8.32
N MET A 32 5.42 9.88 -9.22
CA MET A 32 4.78 9.96 -10.53
C MET A 32 3.28 9.59 -10.56
N LEU A 33 2.62 9.29 -9.44
CA LEU A 33 1.21 8.83 -9.44
C LEU A 33 0.17 9.84 -8.96
N ALA A 34 0.51 11.12 -8.84
CA ALA A 34 -0.49 12.17 -8.70
C ALA A 34 -1.09 12.53 -10.07
N LYS A 35 -1.68 11.54 -10.77
CA LYS A 35 -2.59 11.87 -11.88
C LYS A 35 -3.75 12.67 -11.30
N PRO A 36 -4.06 13.88 -11.80
CA PRO A 36 -5.17 14.68 -11.28
C PRO A 36 -6.47 13.91 -11.50
N GLY A 37 -7.19 13.60 -10.40
CA GLY A 37 -8.46 12.88 -10.45
C GLY A 37 -8.59 11.78 -9.41
N LEU A 38 -9.78 11.19 -9.33
CA LEU A 38 -10.04 10.03 -8.48
C LEU A 38 -9.50 8.77 -9.17
N HIS A 39 -8.42 8.20 -8.64
CA HIS A 39 -7.79 7.00 -9.20
C HIS A 39 -7.65 5.91 -8.14
N ILE A 40 -7.77 4.66 -8.55
CA ILE A 40 -7.61 3.51 -7.65
C ILE A 40 -6.43 2.66 -8.12
N ASN A 41 -5.48 2.42 -7.22
CA ASN A 41 -4.38 1.52 -7.51
C ASN A 41 -4.90 0.08 -7.42
N LYS A 42 -5.00 -0.60 -8.58
CA LYS A 42 -5.47 -1.99 -8.66
C LYS A 42 -4.49 -2.97 -8.03
N ASP A 43 -3.21 -2.62 -7.93
CA ASP A 43 -2.18 -3.50 -7.35
C ASP A 43 -2.24 -3.50 -5.83
N ALA A 44 -2.56 -2.34 -5.23
CA ALA A 44 -2.83 -2.21 -3.79
C ALA A 44 -4.26 -2.62 -3.38
N CYS A 45 -5.18 -2.79 -4.34
CA CYS A 45 -6.57 -3.12 -4.04
C CYS A 45 -6.71 -4.59 -3.60
N MET A 46 -6.98 -4.79 -2.30
CA MET A 46 -7.20 -6.12 -1.71
C MET A 46 -8.62 -6.68 -1.92
N GLY A 47 -9.53 -5.92 -2.53
CA GLY A 47 -10.90 -6.40 -2.82
C GLY A 47 -11.86 -6.43 -1.63
N CYS A 48 -11.61 -5.67 -0.56
CA CYS A 48 -12.43 -5.64 0.67
C CYS A 48 -13.84 -5.03 0.52
N THR A 49 -14.23 -4.58 -0.67
CA THR A 49 -15.55 -3.98 -1.04
C THR A 49 -15.95 -2.68 -0.33
N LEU A 50 -15.19 -2.22 0.67
CA LEU A 50 -15.52 -1.04 1.47
C LEU A 50 -15.75 0.22 0.63
N CYS A 51 -14.93 0.44 -0.40
CA CYS A 51 -15.04 1.61 -1.28
C CYS A 51 -16.38 1.64 -2.03
N ALA A 52 -16.82 0.50 -2.57
CA ALA A 52 -18.09 0.38 -3.29
C ALA A 52 -19.31 0.47 -2.36
N LYS A 53 -19.16 0.07 -1.08
CA LYS A 53 -20.22 0.19 -0.09
C LYS A 53 -20.42 1.62 0.41
N ASN A 54 -19.33 2.30 0.73
CA ASN A 54 -19.37 3.66 1.28
C ASN A 54 -19.67 4.71 0.20
N TYR A 55 -19.20 4.47 -1.02
CA TYR A 55 -19.33 5.42 -2.14
C TYR A 55 -19.76 4.69 -3.43
N PRO A 56 -20.99 4.14 -3.48
CA PRO A 56 -21.47 3.35 -4.61
C PRO A 56 -21.61 4.15 -5.92
N THR A 57 -21.68 5.48 -5.81
CA THR A 57 -21.75 6.40 -6.96
C THR A 57 -20.39 6.53 -7.65
N LEU A 58 -19.29 6.36 -6.91
CA LEU A 58 -17.92 6.59 -7.39
C LEU A 58 -17.17 5.29 -7.63
N PHE A 59 -17.49 4.20 -6.91
CA PHE A 59 -16.77 2.94 -6.99
C PHE A 59 -17.70 1.76 -7.31
N ILE A 60 -17.22 0.88 -8.18
CA ILE A 60 -17.82 -0.42 -8.47
C ILE A 60 -16.79 -1.52 -8.28
N MET A 61 -17.25 -2.74 -8.03
CA MET A 61 -16.38 -3.92 -7.99
C MET A 61 -16.40 -4.62 -9.34
N GLN A 62 -15.24 -4.84 -9.95
CA GLN A 62 -15.09 -5.60 -11.19
C GLN A 62 -13.93 -6.59 -11.04
N GLY A 63 -14.21 -7.89 -11.20
CA GLY A 63 -13.17 -8.93 -11.11
C GLY A 63 -12.44 -8.95 -9.76
N LYS A 64 -13.17 -8.83 -8.64
CA LYS A 64 -12.66 -8.74 -7.25
C LYS A 64 -11.87 -7.47 -6.90
N LYS A 65 -11.64 -6.55 -7.83
CA LYS A 65 -10.97 -5.27 -7.56
C LYS A 65 -11.96 -4.11 -7.68
N ALA A 66 -11.75 -3.06 -6.90
CA ALA A 66 -12.53 -1.83 -7.02
C ALA A 66 -12.06 -1.03 -8.24
N VAL A 67 -13.03 -0.42 -8.94
CA VAL A 67 -12.83 0.40 -10.13
C VAL A 67 -13.59 1.71 -9.93
N VAL A 68 -12.96 2.82 -10.28
CA VAL A 68 -13.60 4.14 -10.27
C VAL A 68 -14.54 4.23 -11.47
N LYS A 69 -15.81 4.54 -11.24
CA LYS A 69 -16.71 4.97 -12.31
C LYS A 69 -16.13 6.26 -12.88
N ALA A 70 -15.95 6.35 -14.19
CA ALA A 70 -15.52 7.58 -14.84
C ALA A 70 -16.45 8.71 -14.40
N TYR A 71 -15.95 9.55 -13.50
CA TYR A 71 -16.61 10.80 -13.17
C TYR A 71 -16.14 11.77 -14.25
N ASP A 72 -16.83 11.74 -15.38
CA ASP A 72 -16.69 12.75 -16.42
C ASP A 72 -16.99 14.10 -15.76
N ARG A 73 -15.94 14.89 -15.54
CA ARG A 73 -16.13 16.31 -15.28
C ARG A 73 -16.53 16.90 -16.64
N LEU A 74 -17.83 17.18 -16.79
CA LEU A 74 -18.30 18.29 -17.60
C LEU A 74 -17.49 19.56 -17.27
#